data_AF-A0A540WHP2-F1
#
_entry.id   AF-A0A540WHP2-F1
#
_cell.length_a   1.000
_cell.length_b   1.000
_cell.length_c   1.000
_cell.angle_alpha   90.00
_cell.angle_beta   90.00
_cell.angle_gamma   90.00
#
_symmetry.space_group_name_H-M   'P 1'
#
loop_
_entity.id
_entity.type
_entity.pdbx_description
1 polymer ?
#
loop_
_entity_poly.entity_id
_entity_poly.type
_entity_poly.pdbx_seq_one_letter_code
_entity_poly.pdbx_strand_id
1 'polypeptide(L)'
;LGPDNHVALVTMHHLVTDRWSLGVFVRELMAFYAAEVTGQAPAIPELVIQYSDFAEWQRERMQGERLRVELDFWKQHLKTLPAPLELPTDRQRPARQTYRGSRQFVTLPVALTRALKEVSQQEGATLFMTLLATFQTLMHRHSRQTDITVGSPIAGRNVPELETLIGFFVNTLVLRNDLGGNPTFRELLRRAKEVCMAAYAHQELPFEKLVEELQPPRDLSRHPLFQVMFSFQNTPRQDLSMPGLQSTYLLVDPGSAKFDLLLELR
;
A
#
# COMPACT_ATOMS: atom_id res chain seq x y z
N LEU A 1 -28.39 8.99 17.39
CA LEU A 1 -27.72 10.31 17.25
C LEU A 1 -28.70 11.38 17.71
N GLY A 2 -28.21 12.46 18.31
CA GLY A 2 -29.02 13.50 18.99
C GLY A 2 -28.64 14.91 18.53
N PRO A 3 -29.22 15.97 19.11
CA PRO A 3 -29.10 17.34 18.60
C PRO A 3 -27.66 17.86 18.43
N ASP A 4 -26.75 17.48 19.34
CA ASP A 4 -25.34 17.91 19.31
C ASP A 4 -24.38 16.77 18.96
N ASN A 5 -24.90 15.59 18.59
CA ASN A 5 -24.10 14.38 18.37
C ASN A 5 -24.40 13.79 16.99
N HIS A 6 -23.43 13.94 16.09
CA HIS A 6 -23.56 13.59 14.68
C HIS A 6 -22.50 12.57 14.26
N VAL A 7 -22.83 11.77 13.24
CA VAL A 7 -21.88 10.93 12.53
C VAL A 7 -21.97 11.29 11.06
N ALA A 8 -20.86 11.77 10.50
CA ALA A 8 -20.71 11.95 9.07
C ALA A 8 -20.06 10.70 8.48
N LEU A 9 -20.80 10.00 7.61
CA LEU A 9 -20.27 8.86 6.85
C LEU A 9 -20.02 9.30 5.41
N VAL A 10 -18.76 9.27 5.00
CA VAL A 10 -18.35 9.51 3.62
C VAL A 10 -17.89 8.19 3.02
N THR A 11 -18.53 7.77 1.93
CA THR A 11 -18.16 6.56 1.19
C THR A 11 -17.66 6.96 -0.19
N MET A 12 -16.44 6.57 -0.52
CA MET A 12 -15.83 6.82 -1.83
C MET A 12 -15.33 5.50 -2.40
N HIS A 13 -15.61 5.26 -3.68
CA HIS A 13 -15.11 4.06 -4.35
C HIS A 13 -13.60 4.20 -4.58
N HIS A 14 -12.84 3.12 -4.35
CA HIS A 14 -11.38 3.10 -4.50
C HIS A 14 -10.89 3.37 -5.96
N LEU A 15 -11.82 3.48 -6.92
CA LEU A 15 -11.55 3.87 -8.31
C LEU A 15 -11.25 5.36 -8.43
N VAL A 16 -11.83 6.18 -7.56
CA VAL A 16 -11.73 7.65 -7.61
C VAL A 16 -10.95 8.21 -6.42
N THR A 17 -10.49 7.35 -5.51
CA THR A 17 -9.79 7.76 -4.29
C THR A 17 -8.77 6.72 -3.86
N ASP A 18 -7.73 7.20 -3.19
CA ASP A 18 -6.77 6.40 -2.46
C ASP A 18 -6.56 6.96 -1.04
N ARG A 19 -5.71 6.31 -0.23
CA ARG A 19 -5.51 6.74 1.16
C ARG A 19 -4.95 8.17 1.25
N TRP A 20 -4.13 8.58 0.30
CA TRP A 20 -3.59 9.95 0.25
C TRP A 20 -4.69 10.96 -0.07
N SER A 21 -5.54 10.65 -1.05
CA SER A 21 -6.72 11.45 -1.41
C SER A 21 -7.69 11.64 -0.26
N LEU A 22 -7.84 10.65 0.62
CA LEU A 22 -8.65 10.82 1.83
C LEU A 22 -8.08 11.89 2.78
N GLY A 23 -6.75 12.03 2.86
CA GLY A 23 -6.12 13.11 3.61
C GLY A 23 -6.38 14.48 2.97
N VAL A 24 -6.21 14.58 1.64
CA VAL A 24 -6.53 15.77 0.85
C VAL A 24 -8.00 16.17 1.03
N PHE A 25 -8.92 15.22 0.89
CA PHE A 25 -10.36 15.42 1.07
C PHE A 25 -10.68 15.95 2.47
N VAL A 26 -10.14 15.35 3.52
CA VAL A 26 -10.38 15.81 4.90
C VAL A 26 -9.82 17.21 5.12
N ARG A 27 -8.61 17.52 4.64
CA ARG A 27 -8.02 18.85 4.71
C ARG A 27 -8.93 19.92 4.11
N GLU A 28 -9.39 19.67 2.89
CA GLU A 28 -10.16 20.64 2.12
C GLU A 28 -11.58 20.76 2.68
N LEU A 29 -12.19 19.66 3.10
CA LEU A 29 -13.49 19.69 3.80
C LEU A 29 -13.44 20.58 5.04
N MET A 30 -12.38 20.49 5.85
CA MET A 30 -12.22 21.35 7.02
C MET A 30 -12.02 22.81 6.65
N ALA A 31 -11.25 23.09 5.59
CA ALA A 31 -11.03 24.46 5.11
C ALA A 31 -12.33 25.09 4.60
N PHE A 32 -13.13 24.36 3.82
CA PHE A 32 -14.46 24.79 3.39
C PHE A 32 -15.39 25.01 4.57
N TYR A 33 -15.44 24.06 5.51
CA TYR A 33 -16.28 24.19 6.70
C TYR A 33 -15.92 25.43 7.54
N ALA A 34 -14.63 25.66 7.78
CA ALA A 34 -14.18 26.82 8.54
C ALA A 34 -14.53 28.14 7.83
N ALA A 35 -14.37 28.18 6.51
CA ALA A 35 -14.71 29.33 5.67
C ALA A 35 -16.21 29.67 5.76
N GLU A 36 -17.07 28.66 5.61
CA GLU A 36 -18.53 28.81 5.72
C GLU A 36 -18.96 29.31 7.12
N VAL A 37 -18.41 28.74 8.20
CA VAL A 37 -18.77 29.14 9.57
C VAL A 37 -18.31 30.55 9.92
N THR A 38 -17.20 31.01 9.32
CA THR A 38 -16.62 32.34 9.58
C THR A 38 -17.03 33.40 8.56
N GLY A 39 -17.79 33.03 7.53
CA GLY A 39 -18.18 33.94 6.44
C GLY A 39 -16.98 34.40 5.59
N GLN A 40 -15.92 33.60 5.52
CA GLN A 40 -14.72 33.87 4.72
C GLN A 40 -14.68 33.00 3.47
N ALA A 41 -13.81 33.33 2.52
CA ALA A 41 -13.52 32.44 1.40
C ALA A 41 -12.51 31.35 1.83
N PRO A 42 -12.67 30.09 1.38
CA PRO A 42 -11.71 29.03 1.66
C PRO A 42 -10.37 29.32 0.97
N ALA A 43 -9.28 29.23 1.73
CA ALA A 43 -7.92 29.40 1.20
C ALA A 43 -7.40 28.08 0.61
N ILE A 44 -7.97 27.64 -0.51
CA ILE A 44 -7.56 26.43 -1.23
C ILE A 44 -6.99 26.84 -2.60
N PRO A 45 -5.71 26.53 -2.89
CA PRO A 45 -5.12 26.81 -4.19
C PRO A 45 -5.87 26.10 -5.32
N GLU A 46 -6.00 26.75 -6.48
CA GLU A 46 -6.52 26.09 -7.67
C GLU A 46 -5.58 24.95 -8.11
N LEU A 47 -6.19 23.87 -8.60
CA LEU A 47 -5.45 22.73 -9.12
C LEU A 47 -4.85 23.09 -10.49
N VAL A 48 -3.54 22.88 -10.63
CA VAL A 48 -2.80 23.15 -11.88
C VAL A 48 -3.09 22.08 -12.95
N ILE A 49 -3.45 20.87 -12.52
CA ILE A 49 -3.82 19.74 -13.37
C ILE A 49 -5.00 18.98 -12.75
N GLN A 50 -5.66 18.15 -13.55
CA GLN A 50 -6.74 17.26 -13.14
C GLN A 50 -6.30 15.80 -13.23
N TYR A 51 -7.08 14.90 -12.60
CA TYR A 51 -6.79 13.45 -12.68
C TYR A 51 -6.82 12.92 -14.12
N SER A 52 -7.62 13.52 -15.00
CA SER A 52 -7.62 13.21 -16.45
C SER A 52 -6.24 13.42 -17.05
N ASP A 53 -5.59 14.53 -16.73
CA ASP A 53 -4.29 14.90 -17.29
C ASP A 53 -3.22 13.89 -16.85
N PHE A 54 -3.28 13.45 -15.58
CA PHE A 54 -2.43 12.36 -15.08
C PHE A 54 -2.70 11.04 -15.81
N ALA A 55 -3.97 10.67 -16.01
CA ALA A 55 -4.32 9.41 -16.67
C ALA A 55 -3.88 9.37 -18.14
N GLU A 56 -3.97 10.50 -18.85
CA GLU A 56 -3.45 10.65 -20.21
C GLU A 56 -1.93 10.58 -20.22
N TRP A 57 -1.27 11.35 -19.35
CA TRP A 57 0.19 11.34 -19.21
C TRP A 57 0.75 9.95 -18.89
N GLN A 58 0.15 9.21 -17.95
CA GLN A 58 0.61 7.86 -17.59
C GLN A 58 0.49 6.91 -18.78
N ARG A 59 -0.62 7.00 -19.53
CA ARG A 59 -0.86 6.18 -20.72
C ARG A 59 0.13 6.47 -21.82
N GLU A 60 0.49 7.73 -22.05
CA GLU A 60 1.49 8.13 -23.06
C GLU A 60 2.91 7.74 -22.65
N ARG A 61 3.26 7.93 -21.37
CA ARG A 61 4.58 7.60 -20.83
C ARG A 61 4.88 6.11 -20.86
N MET A 62 3.87 5.26 -20.61
CA MET A 62 4.00 3.80 -20.56
C MET A 62 3.84 3.16 -21.95
N GLN A 63 4.62 3.63 -22.92
CA GLN A 63 4.64 3.12 -24.30
C GLN A 63 6.08 2.94 -24.81
N GLY A 64 6.22 2.27 -25.96
CA GLY A 64 7.48 2.13 -26.69
C GLY A 64 8.63 1.58 -25.83
N GLU A 65 9.79 2.24 -25.91
CA GLU A 65 11.01 1.81 -25.22
C GLU A 65 10.85 1.80 -23.70
N ARG A 66 10.17 2.81 -23.14
CA ARG A 66 9.98 2.92 -21.69
C ARG A 66 9.22 1.72 -21.14
N LEU A 67 8.11 1.37 -21.80
CA LEU A 67 7.32 0.18 -21.44
C LEU A 67 8.17 -1.09 -21.53
N ARG A 68 8.97 -1.24 -22.58
CA ARG A 68 9.84 -2.41 -22.75
C ARG A 68 10.85 -2.54 -21.62
N VAL A 69 11.56 -1.47 -21.27
CA VAL A 69 12.55 -1.47 -20.17
C VAL A 69 11.92 -1.88 -18.85
N GLU A 70 10.75 -1.34 -18.53
CA GLU A 70 10.03 -1.70 -17.31
C GLU A 70 9.59 -3.17 -17.31
N LEU A 71 9.01 -3.63 -18.42
CA LEU A 71 8.57 -5.02 -18.55
C LEU A 71 9.72 -6.02 -18.51
N ASP A 72 10.86 -5.72 -19.13
CA ASP A 72 12.02 -6.62 -19.15
C ASP A 72 12.57 -6.82 -17.74
N PHE A 73 12.67 -5.75 -16.95
CA PHE A 73 13.03 -5.83 -15.54
C PHE A 73 12.07 -6.75 -14.78
N TRP A 74 10.76 -6.48 -14.84
CA TRP A 74 9.78 -7.23 -14.06
C TRP A 74 9.63 -8.69 -14.53
N LYS A 75 9.72 -8.96 -15.83
CA LYS A 75 9.74 -10.32 -16.38
C LYS A 75 10.95 -11.11 -15.90
N GLN A 76 12.11 -10.47 -15.80
CA GLN A 76 13.31 -11.11 -15.27
C GLN A 76 13.22 -11.30 -13.74
N HIS A 77 12.77 -10.28 -13.01
CA HIS A 77 12.65 -10.31 -11.56
C HIS A 77 11.61 -11.34 -11.07
N LEU A 78 10.50 -11.47 -11.81
CA LEU A 78 9.42 -12.40 -11.54
C LEU A 78 9.48 -13.66 -12.41
N LYS A 79 10.63 -13.90 -13.06
CA LYS A 79 10.83 -15.14 -13.82
C LYS A 79 10.65 -16.33 -12.89
N THR A 80 9.97 -17.37 -13.38
CA THR A 80 9.68 -18.58 -12.59
C THR A 80 9.10 -18.22 -11.22
N LEU A 81 7.98 -17.46 -11.22
CA LEU A 81 7.25 -17.15 -9.99
C LEU A 81 7.03 -18.42 -9.18
N PRO A 82 7.22 -18.36 -7.84
CA PRO A 82 6.99 -19.52 -7.00
C PRO A 82 5.53 -19.96 -7.06
N ALA A 83 5.28 -21.19 -6.64
CA ALA A 83 3.92 -21.61 -6.32
C ALA A 83 3.29 -20.63 -5.31
N PRO A 84 1.96 -20.44 -5.33
CA PRO A 84 1.28 -19.57 -4.37
C PRO A 84 1.73 -19.85 -2.93
N LEU A 85 1.77 -18.80 -2.12
CA LEU A 85 2.09 -18.94 -0.70
C LEU A 85 1.03 -19.82 -0.02
N GLU A 86 1.48 -20.88 0.64
CA GLU A 86 0.64 -21.79 1.41
C GLU A 86 0.87 -21.55 2.90
N LEU A 87 -0.05 -20.82 3.52
CA LEU A 87 -0.07 -20.59 4.95
C LEU A 87 -0.87 -21.70 5.66
N PRO A 88 -0.58 -21.99 6.94
CA PRO A 88 -1.40 -22.91 7.72
C PRO A 88 -2.78 -22.29 7.97
N THR A 89 -3.80 -22.77 7.25
CA THR A 89 -5.18 -22.28 7.36
C THR A 89 -6.07 -23.25 8.13
N ASP A 90 -7.00 -22.72 8.91
CA ASP A 90 -7.97 -23.53 9.66
C ASP A 90 -9.04 -24.20 8.77
N ARG A 91 -9.17 -23.74 7.53
CA ARG A 91 -10.19 -24.18 6.56
C ARG A 91 -9.57 -24.36 5.18
N GLN A 92 -10.17 -25.24 4.39
CA GLN A 92 -9.81 -25.37 2.97
C GLN A 92 -10.15 -24.09 2.20
N ARG A 93 -9.30 -23.77 1.21
CA ARG A 93 -9.53 -22.63 0.33
C ARG A 93 -10.77 -22.88 -0.54
N PRO A 94 -11.75 -21.94 -0.58
CA PRO A 94 -12.89 -22.05 -1.48
C PRO A 94 -12.47 -21.82 -2.93
N ALA A 95 -13.20 -22.37 -3.90
CA ALA A 95 -12.92 -22.18 -5.33
C ALA A 95 -13.03 -20.72 -5.81
N ARG A 96 -13.69 -19.85 -5.04
CA ARG A 96 -13.80 -18.41 -5.29
C ARG A 96 -13.63 -17.64 -3.99
N GLN A 97 -12.90 -16.54 -4.04
CA GLN A 97 -12.71 -15.68 -2.89
C GLN A 97 -14.05 -15.04 -2.47
N THR A 98 -14.38 -15.14 -1.18
CA THR A 98 -15.61 -14.54 -0.61
C THR A 98 -15.43 -13.08 -0.21
N TYR A 99 -14.17 -12.62 -0.16
CA TYR A 99 -13.73 -11.33 0.36
C TYR A 99 -14.11 -11.05 1.82
N ARG A 100 -14.72 -11.99 2.53
CA ARG A 100 -15.02 -11.83 3.96
C ARG A 100 -13.71 -11.84 4.75
N GLY A 101 -13.57 -10.90 5.67
CA GLY A 101 -12.37 -10.74 6.48
C GLY A 101 -12.67 -10.09 7.82
N SER A 102 -11.65 -10.01 8.65
CA SER A 102 -11.67 -9.33 9.94
C SER A 102 -10.32 -8.68 10.16
N ARG A 103 -10.28 -7.61 10.95
CA ARG A 103 -9.03 -7.00 11.39
C ARG A 103 -8.67 -7.40 12.81
N GLN A 104 -7.38 -7.55 13.06
CA GLN A 104 -6.82 -7.75 14.39
C GLN A 104 -5.78 -6.67 14.62
N PHE A 105 -5.86 -6.01 15.78
CA PHE A 105 -4.97 -4.90 16.12
C PHE A 105 -3.89 -5.37 17.10
N VAL A 106 -2.65 -5.03 16.78
CA VAL A 106 -1.50 -5.27 17.65
C VAL A 106 -0.73 -3.97 17.79
N THR A 107 -0.23 -3.70 18.99
CA THR A 107 0.61 -2.54 19.27
C THR A 107 2.03 -3.00 19.56
N LEU A 108 2.99 -2.47 18.80
CA LEU A 108 4.41 -2.69 19.07
C LEU A 108 4.86 -1.73 20.17
N PRO A 109 5.51 -2.22 21.24
CA PRO A 109 6.04 -1.36 22.30
C PRO A 109 7.03 -0.33 21.75
N VAL A 110 7.03 0.88 22.32
CA VAL A 110 7.92 1.97 21.90
C VAL A 110 9.40 1.56 21.93
N ALA A 111 9.81 0.81 22.94
CA ALA A 111 11.19 0.31 23.05
C ALA A 111 11.56 -0.62 21.88
N LEU A 112 10.64 -1.50 21.46
CA LEU A 112 10.85 -2.39 20.31
C LEU A 112 10.94 -1.58 19.01
N THR A 113 10.04 -0.62 18.80
CA THR A 113 10.07 0.24 17.61
C THR A 113 11.35 1.06 17.53
N ARG A 114 11.90 1.51 18.66
CA ARG A 114 13.20 2.19 18.73
C ARG A 114 14.34 1.26 18.31
N ALA A 115 14.41 0.06 18.89
CA ALA A 115 15.42 -0.93 18.55
C ALA A 115 15.37 -1.33 17.07
N LEU A 116 14.17 -1.48 16.49
CA LEU A 116 14.01 -1.75 15.06
C LEU A 116 14.58 -0.61 14.19
N LYS A 117 14.32 0.65 14.54
CA LYS A 117 14.88 1.81 13.84
C LYS A 117 16.41 1.85 13.91
N GLU A 118 16.98 1.52 15.07
CA GLU A 118 18.43 1.44 15.26
C GLU A 118 19.05 0.37 14.36
N VAL A 119 18.46 -0.82 14.29
CA VAL A 119 18.90 -1.89 13.37
C VAL A 119 18.81 -1.44 11.92
N SER A 120 17.72 -0.77 11.53
CA SER A 120 17.57 -0.21 10.17
C SER A 120 18.72 0.73 9.84
N GLN A 121 19.02 1.67 10.73
CA GLN A 121 20.09 2.65 10.55
C GLN A 121 21.47 1.99 10.45
N GLN A 122 21.76 1.02 11.31
CA GLN A 122 23.04 0.29 11.31
C GLN A 122 23.31 -0.46 10.00
N GLU A 123 22.27 -1.00 9.35
CA GLU A 123 22.40 -1.70 8.06
C GLU A 123 22.17 -0.77 6.85
N GLY A 124 22.02 0.54 7.08
CA GLY A 124 21.73 1.52 6.02
C GLY A 124 20.43 1.20 5.27
N ALA A 125 19.45 0.61 5.95
CA ALA A 125 18.15 0.24 5.43
C ALA A 125 17.06 1.15 6.02
N THR A 126 15.91 1.22 5.36
CA THR A 126 14.75 1.91 5.94
C THR A 126 14.04 1.01 6.96
N LEU A 127 13.24 1.61 7.84
CA LEU A 127 12.36 0.85 8.73
C LEU A 127 11.39 -0.05 7.94
N PHE A 128 10.91 0.44 6.78
CA PHE A 128 10.11 -0.36 5.85
C PHE A 128 10.82 -1.65 5.43
N MET A 129 12.06 -1.56 4.95
CA MET A 129 12.83 -2.74 4.52
C MET A 129 13.06 -3.74 5.67
N THR A 130 13.27 -3.22 6.88
CA THR A 130 13.45 -4.04 8.10
C THR A 130 12.17 -4.79 8.46
N LEU A 131 11.03 -4.10 8.44
CA LEU A 131 9.73 -4.70 8.73
C LEU A 131 9.28 -5.67 7.62
N LEU A 132 9.56 -5.37 6.36
CA LEU A 132 9.31 -6.26 5.23
C LEU A 132 10.11 -7.56 5.37
N ALA A 133 11.42 -7.48 5.63
CA ALA A 133 12.26 -8.66 5.87
C ALA A 133 11.75 -9.49 7.06
N THR A 134 11.29 -8.83 8.12
CA THR A 134 10.65 -9.48 9.28
C THR A 134 9.36 -10.19 8.87
N PHE A 135 8.51 -9.55 8.08
CA PHE A 135 7.27 -10.14 7.60
C PHE A 135 7.51 -11.33 6.67
N GLN A 136 8.47 -11.23 5.75
CA GLN A 136 8.87 -12.35 4.88
C GLN A 136 9.45 -13.52 5.68
N THR A 137 10.22 -13.24 6.75
CA THR A 137 10.69 -14.26 7.69
C THR A 137 9.52 -14.97 8.37
N LEU A 138 8.49 -14.22 8.79
CA LEU A 138 7.28 -14.80 9.37
C LEU A 138 6.58 -15.71 8.35
N MET A 139 6.39 -15.25 7.11
CA MET A 139 5.78 -16.06 6.05
C MET A 139 6.55 -17.35 5.81
N HIS A 140 7.88 -17.27 5.65
CA HIS A 140 8.75 -18.43 5.52
C HIS A 140 8.61 -19.42 6.68
N ARG A 141 8.58 -18.94 7.94
CA ARG A 141 8.44 -19.83 9.10
C ARG A 141 7.13 -20.58 9.12
N HIS A 142 6.05 -19.97 8.65
CA HIS A 142 4.72 -20.58 8.63
C HIS A 142 4.47 -21.45 7.40
N SER A 143 4.96 -21.07 6.22
CA SER A 143 4.75 -21.81 4.97
C SER A 143 5.84 -22.83 4.66
N ARG A 144 7.03 -22.69 5.27
CA ARG A 144 8.27 -23.41 4.92
C ARG A 144 8.78 -23.16 3.50
N GLN A 145 8.19 -22.22 2.77
CA GLN A 145 8.67 -21.80 1.45
C GLN A 145 9.83 -20.82 1.61
N THR A 146 10.86 -20.95 0.78
CA THR A 146 12.03 -20.05 0.81
C THR A 146 11.87 -18.85 -0.11
N ASP A 147 11.12 -18.98 -1.20
CA ASP A 147 10.86 -17.89 -2.13
C ASP A 147 9.52 -17.22 -1.79
N ILE A 148 9.59 -16.02 -1.23
CA ILE A 148 8.45 -15.31 -0.66
C ILE A 148 8.18 -14.04 -1.45
N THR A 149 6.98 -13.97 -2.04
CA THR A 149 6.50 -12.79 -2.77
C THR A 149 5.45 -12.04 -1.95
N VAL A 150 5.67 -10.74 -1.77
CA VAL A 150 4.80 -9.84 -0.99
C VAL A 150 4.41 -8.65 -1.85
N GLY A 151 3.11 -8.35 -1.92
CA GLY A 151 2.66 -7.09 -2.52
C GLY A 151 2.90 -5.92 -1.56
N SER A 152 3.29 -4.76 -2.07
CA SER A 152 3.39 -3.53 -1.29
C SER A 152 2.81 -2.35 -2.07
N PRO A 153 1.86 -1.59 -1.51
CA PRO A 153 1.35 -0.40 -2.17
C PRO A 153 2.40 0.72 -2.11
N ILE A 154 2.42 1.54 -3.14
CA ILE A 154 3.16 2.81 -3.20
C ILE A 154 2.18 3.93 -3.56
N ALA A 155 2.46 5.17 -3.13
CA ALA A 155 1.55 6.28 -3.33
C ALA A 155 1.37 6.67 -4.82
N GLY A 156 2.37 6.42 -5.66
CA GLY A 156 2.37 6.80 -7.08
C GLY A 156 2.34 8.32 -7.32
N ARG A 157 2.69 9.12 -6.31
CA ARG A 157 2.72 10.59 -6.35
C ARG A 157 4.17 11.07 -6.33
N ASN A 158 4.82 10.95 -7.49
CA ASN A 158 6.26 11.20 -7.63
C ASN A 158 6.58 12.63 -8.07
N VAL A 159 5.57 13.47 -8.30
CA VAL A 159 5.73 14.88 -8.66
C VAL A 159 4.78 15.75 -7.80
N PRO A 160 5.17 16.98 -7.45
CA PRO A 160 4.43 17.84 -6.52
C PRO A 160 2.99 18.13 -6.95
N GLU A 161 2.74 18.25 -8.26
CA GLU A 161 1.44 18.54 -8.84
C GLU A 161 0.40 17.46 -8.51
N LEU A 162 0.85 16.23 -8.19
CA LEU A 162 -0.04 15.16 -7.80
C LEU A 162 -0.39 15.20 -6.31
N GLU A 163 0.35 15.90 -5.45
CA GLU A 163 0.16 15.81 -3.98
C GLU A 163 -1.19 16.34 -3.49
N THR A 164 -1.76 17.31 -4.20
CA THR A 164 -3.04 17.95 -3.87
C THR A 164 -4.24 17.34 -4.59
N LEU A 165 -4.03 16.38 -5.51
CA LEU A 165 -5.13 15.81 -6.28
C LEU A 165 -5.90 14.73 -5.51
N ILE A 166 -7.21 14.72 -5.67
CA ILE A 166 -8.04 13.57 -5.33
C ILE A 166 -8.13 12.66 -6.55
N GLY A 167 -7.78 11.39 -6.39
CA GLY A 167 -7.75 10.40 -7.46
C GLY A 167 -7.17 9.06 -7.02
N PHE A 168 -7.05 8.12 -7.95
CA PHE A 168 -6.43 6.82 -7.68
C PHE A 168 -5.01 6.76 -8.25
N PHE A 169 -4.01 6.99 -7.41
CA PHE A 169 -2.60 7.01 -7.81
C PHE A 169 -1.82 5.80 -7.30
N VAL A 170 -2.39 5.06 -6.34
CA VAL A 170 -1.73 3.91 -5.74
C VAL A 170 -1.36 2.88 -6.80
N ASN A 171 -0.08 2.53 -6.85
CA ASN A 171 0.41 1.37 -7.58
C ASN A 171 0.87 0.28 -6.59
N THR A 172 1.08 -0.94 -7.07
CA THR A 172 1.52 -2.07 -6.24
C THR A 172 2.80 -2.68 -6.78
N LEU A 173 3.81 -2.77 -5.90
CA LEU A 173 5.07 -3.45 -6.20
C LEU A 173 5.04 -4.89 -5.71
N VAL A 174 5.64 -5.79 -6.49
CA VAL A 174 5.78 -7.21 -6.15
C VAL A 174 7.18 -7.44 -5.60
N LEU A 175 7.30 -7.55 -4.28
CA LEU A 175 8.58 -7.64 -3.58
C LEU A 175 8.90 -9.11 -3.26
N ARG A 176 9.76 -9.71 -4.08
CA ARG A 176 10.16 -11.12 -3.99
C ARG A 176 11.54 -11.27 -3.35
N ASN A 177 11.64 -12.05 -2.28
CA ASN A 177 12.93 -12.39 -1.66
C ASN A 177 13.11 -13.90 -1.53
N ASP A 178 14.36 -14.35 -1.68
CA ASP A 178 14.79 -15.70 -1.39
C ASP A 178 15.39 -15.81 0.02
N LEU A 179 14.81 -16.69 0.82
CA LEU A 179 15.22 -17.09 2.17
C LEU A 179 15.93 -18.45 2.19
N GLY A 180 16.28 -18.98 1.01
CA GLY A 180 17.07 -20.19 0.84
C GLY A 180 18.46 -20.06 1.47
N GLY A 181 19.01 -21.20 1.92
CA GLY A 181 20.32 -21.28 2.56
C GLY A 181 20.36 -20.85 4.03
N ASN A 182 19.20 -20.64 4.66
CA ASN A 182 19.08 -20.23 6.07
C ASN A 182 19.90 -18.97 6.41
N PRO A 183 19.63 -17.84 5.75
CA PRO A 183 20.38 -16.60 5.95
C PRO A 183 20.15 -16.06 7.36
N THR A 184 21.15 -15.35 7.89
CA THR A 184 20.95 -14.48 9.03
C THR A 184 19.97 -13.35 8.69
N PHE A 185 19.35 -12.76 9.71
CA PHE A 185 18.43 -11.64 9.50
C PHE A 185 19.11 -10.45 8.79
N ARG A 186 20.38 -10.16 9.09
CA ARG A 186 21.14 -9.06 8.44
C ARG A 186 21.35 -9.33 6.95
N GLU A 187 21.66 -10.56 6.57
CA GLU A 187 21.76 -10.94 5.15
C GLU A 187 20.41 -10.81 4.44
N LEU A 188 19.32 -11.27 5.06
CA LEU A 188 17.98 -11.10 4.51
C LEU A 188 17.59 -9.63 4.38
N LEU A 189 17.93 -8.79 5.36
CA LEU A 189 17.67 -7.35 5.29
C LEU A 189 18.41 -6.68 4.13
N ARG A 190 19.65 -7.10 3.83
CA ARG A 190 20.39 -6.61 2.66
C ARG A 190 19.71 -7.03 1.35
N ARG A 191 19.29 -8.29 1.23
CA ARG A 191 18.49 -8.77 0.08
C ARG A 191 17.21 -7.96 -0.08
N ALA A 192 16.46 -7.76 1.00
CA ALA A 192 15.23 -6.97 0.98
C ALA A 192 15.46 -5.51 0.59
N LYS A 193 16.57 -4.90 1.03
CA LYS A 193 16.97 -3.57 0.59
C LYS A 193 17.23 -3.54 -0.92
N GLU A 194 18.02 -4.48 -1.45
CA GLU A 194 18.32 -4.56 -2.88
C GLU A 194 17.04 -4.72 -3.72
N VAL A 195 16.15 -5.62 -3.32
CA VAL A 195 14.85 -5.86 -3.98
C VAL A 195 13.98 -4.60 -3.95
N CYS A 196 13.85 -3.94 -2.80
CA CYS A 196 13.09 -2.70 -2.69
C CYS A 196 13.66 -1.61 -3.60
N MET A 197 14.98 -1.40 -3.59
CA MET A 197 15.61 -0.36 -4.43
C MET A 197 15.43 -0.64 -5.92
N ALA A 198 15.58 -1.90 -6.34
CA ALA A 198 15.33 -2.31 -7.71
C ALA A 198 13.86 -2.10 -8.11
N ALA A 199 12.92 -2.51 -7.26
CA ALA A 199 11.49 -2.30 -7.48
C ALA A 199 11.11 -0.81 -7.55
N TYR A 200 11.73 0.05 -6.73
CA TYR A 200 11.50 1.50 -6.76
C TYR A 200 12.03 2.17 -8.03
N ALA A 201 13.13 1.68 -8.60
CA ALA A 201 13.63 2.17 -9.88
C ALA A 201 12.68 1.85 -11.05
N HIS A 202 11.80 0.87 -10.87
CA HIS A 202 10.87 0.33 -11.87
C HIS A 202 9.39 0.46 -11.47
N GLN A 203 9.09 1.44 -10.62
CA GLN A 203 7.79 1.59 -9.98
C GLN A 203 6.70 2.22 -10.86
N GLU A 204 7.07 2.74 -12.03
CA GLU A 204 6.15 3.44 -12.92
C GLU A 204 5.21 2.50 -13.68
N LEU A 205 5.59 1.22 -13.84
CA LEU A 205 4.76 0.23 -14.51
C LEU A 205 3.50 -0.07 -13.67
N PRO A 206 2.28 0.15 -14.21
CA PRO A 206 1.06 -0.22 -13.50
C PRO A 206 1.02 -1.72 -13.22
N PHE A 207 0.67 -2.11 -11.99
CA PHE A 207 0.55 -3.51 -11.59
C PHE A 207 -0.39 -4.31 -12.52
N GLU A 208 -1.51 -3.72 -12.93
CA GLU A 208 -2.48 -4.34 -13.82
C GLU A 208 -1.86 -4.66 -15.19
N LYS A 209 -1.01 -3.75 -15.70
CA LYS A 209 -0.27 -3.97 -16.95
C LYS A 209 0.76 -5.08 -16.79
N LEU A 210 1.44 -5.16 -15.65
CA LEU A 210 2.34 -6.26 -15.35
C LEU A 210 1.61 -7.62 -15.32
N VAL A 211 0.44 -7.70 -14.69
CA VAL A 211 -0.38 -8.92 -14.65
C VAL A 211 -0.86 -9.31 -16.06
N GLU A 212 -1.30 -8.33 -16.85
CA GLU A 212 -1.71 -8.53 -18.26
C GLU A 212 -0.57 -9.15 -19.09
N GLU A 213 0.66 -8.68 -18.90
CA GLU A 213 1.83 -9.10 -19.67
C GLU A 213 2.45 -10.42 -19.18
N LEU A 214 2.35 -10.73 -17.87
CA LEU A 214 2.85 -12.00 -17.31
C LEU A 214 1.86 -13.15 -17.47
N GLN A 215 0.56 -12.84 -17.62
CA GLN A 215 -0.52 -13.83 -17.76
C GLN A 215 -0.40 -15.01 -16.78
N PRO A 216 -0.31 -14.76 -15.44
CA PRO A 216 -0.23 -15.84 -14.48
C PRO A 216 -1.48 -16.73 -14.57
N PRO A 217 -1.39 -18.03 -14.20
CA PRO A 217 -2.54 -18.93 -14.19
C PRO A 217 -3.72 -18.31 -13.44
N ARG A 218 -4.88 -18.27 -14.10
CA ARG A 218 -6.07 -17.64 -13.53
C ARG A 218 -6.62 -18.50 -12.40
N ASP A 219 -6.59 -17.95 -11.19
CA ASP A 219 -7.18 -18.55 -9.99
C ASP A 219 -8.16 -17.54 -9.37
N LEU A 220 -9.45 -17.88 -9.31
CA LEU A 220 -10.49 -17.01 -8.74
C LEU A 220 -10.49 -17.00 -7.20
N SER A 221 -9.66 -17.84 -6.58
CA SER A 221 -9.53 -17.95 -5.13
C SER A 221 -8.31 -17.22 -4.57
N ARG A 222 -7.46 -16.63 -5.43
CA ARG A 222 -6.20 -15.99 -5.05
C ARG A 222 -5.96 -14.70 -5.83
N HIS A 223 -5.29 -13.77 -5.19
CA HIS A 223 -4.76 -12.59 -5.87
C HIS A 223 -3.60 -13.00 -6.79
N PRO A 224 -3.49 -12.42 -8.01
CA PRO A 224 -2.39 -12.72 -8.92
C PRO A 224 -1.03 -12.29 -8.34
N LEU A 225 0.02 -13.03 -8.67
CA LEU A 225 1.43 -12.80 -8.33
C LEU A 225 1.81 -12.90 -6.84
N PHE A 226 0.91 -12.58 -5.90
CA PHE A 226 1.17 -12.67 -4.46
C PHE A 226 -0.12 -12.87 -3.67
N GLN A 227 -0.01 -13.45 -2.48
CA GLN A 227 -1.17 -13.76 -1.62
C GLN A 227 -1.25 -12.88 -0.38
N VAL A 228 -0.11 -12.29 0.01
CA VAL A 228 0.01 -11.45 1.20
C VAL A 228 0.49 -10.06 0.82
N MET A 229 -0.01 -9.06 1.54
CA MET A 229 0.37 -7.67 1.34
C MET A 229 0.98 -7.10 2.61
N PHE A 230 2.03 -6.30 2.44
CA PHE A 230 2.66 -5.52 3.49
C PHE A 230 2.48 -4.04 3.18
N SER A 231 1.88 -3.29 4.11
CA SER A 231 1.70 -1.84 4.00
C SER A 231 2.31 -1.17 5.22
N PHE A 232 3.08 -0.11 4.98
CA PHE A 232 3.63 0.73 6.03
C PHE A 232 3.23 2.17 5.76
N GLN A 233 2.57 2.80 6.74
CA GLN A 233 2.09 4.16 6.66
C GLN A 233 2.91 5.04 7.59
N ASN A 234 3.71 5.91 7.00
CA ASN A 234 4.49 6.90 7.72
C ASN A 234 3.90 8.31 7.63
N THR A 235 2.80 8.50 6.89
CA THR A 235 2.11 9.78 6.79
C THR A 235 1.30 10.04 8.06
N PRO A 236 1.48 11.19 8.74
CA PRO A 236 0.68 11.54 9.89
C PRO A 236 -0.80 11.64 9.47
N ARG A 237 -1.68 11.11 10.32
CA ARG A 237 -3.12 11.30 10.14
C ARG A 237 -3.44 12.76 10.39
N GLN A 238 -4.25 13.35 9.51
CA GLN A 238 -4.67 14.73 9.68
C GLN A 238 -5.67 14.86 10.83
N ASP A 239 -5.40 15.78 11.76
CA ASP A 239 -6.31 16.07 12.86
C ASP A 239 -7.62 16.69 12.33
N LEU A 240 -8.74 16.29 12.93
CA LEU A 240 -10.05 16.85 12.61
C LEU A 240 -10.27 18.12 13.44
N SER A 241 -9.84 19.26 12.93
CA SER A 241 -10.07 20.57 13.54
C SER A 241 -11.17 21.32 12.78
N MET A 242 -12.36 21.36 13.34
CA MET A 242 -13.52 22.04 12.77
C MET A 242 -14.06 23.05 13.80
N PRO A 243 -14.09 24.36 13.49
CA PRO A 243 -14.60 25.38 14.41
C PRO A 243 -15.99 25.02 14.96
N GLY A 244 -16.12 25.07 16.30
CA GLY A 244 -17.38 24.75 16.98
C GLY A 244 -17.69 23.26 17.14
N LEU A 245 -16.82 22.34 16.70
CA LEU A 245 -17.03 20.89 16.80
C LEU A 245 -15.87 20.19 17.51
N GLN A 246 -16.20 19.22 18.35
CA GLN A 246 -15.25 18.20 18.79
C GLN A 246 -15.33 17.02 17.83
N SER A 247 -14.26 16.80 17.07
CA SER A 247 -14.26 15.82 15.99
C SER A 247 -13.27 14.69 16.27
N THR A 248 -13.71 13.46 16.05
CA THR A 248 -12.87 12.27 16.13
C THR A 248 -13.20 11.32 15.00
N TYR A 249 -12.21 10.55 14.58
CA TYR A 249 -12.43 9.52 13.59
C TYR A 249 -13.02 8.27 14.23
N LEU A 250 -14.08 7.74 13.61
CA LEU A 250 -14.60 6.43 13.94
C LEU A 250 -13.90 5.38 13.07
N LEU A 251 -13.34 4.35 13.73
CA LEU A 251 -12.81 3.18 13.04
C LEU A 251 -13.97 2.30 12.60
N VAL A 252 -14.04 2.01 11.30
CA VAL A 252 -15.00 1.08 10.71
C VAL A 252 -14.24 -0.12 10.20
N ASP A 253 -14.56 -1.31 10.71
CA ASP A 253 -14.09 -2.55 10.10
C ASP A 253 -14.96 -2.82 8.86
N PRO A 254 -14.40 -2.82 7.64
CA PRO A 254 -15.16 -3.09 6.43
C PRO A 254 -15.61 -4.56 6.33
N GLY A 255 -15.23 -5.43 7.27
CA GLY A 255 -15.61 -6.86 7.29
C GLY A 255 -15.09 -7.63 6.08
N SER A 256 -14.04 -7.10 5.43
CA SER A 256 -13.52 -7.61 4.17
C SER A 256 -12.01 -7.74 4.13
N ALA A 257 -11.53 -8.71 3.35
CA ALA A 257 -10.13 -8.99 3.08
C ALA A 257 -9.90 -9.21 1.57
N LYS A 258 -9.05 -8.36 0.99
CA LYS A 258 -8.64 -8.45 -0.42
C LYS A 258 -7.53 -9.48 -0.67
N PHE A 259 -6.75 -9.77 0.37
CA PHE A 259 -5.60 -10.68 0.36
C PHE A 259 -5.78 -11.72 1.45
N ASP A 260 -5.03 -12.82 1.38
CA ASP A 260 -5.07 -13.87 2.42
C ASP A 260 -4.61 -13.31 3.78
N LEU A 261 -3.61 -12.43 3.75
CA LEU A 261 -3.15 -11.66 4.90
C LEU A 261 -2.66 -10.28 4.44
N LEU A 262 -3.12 -9.24 5.13
CA LEU A 262 -2.60 -7.87 5.00
C LEU A 262 -2.03 -7.45 6.36
N LEU A 263 -0.71 -7.23 6.41
CA LEU A 263 -0.08 -6.57 7.54
C LEU A 263 0.03 -5.08 7.23
N GLU A 264 -0.73 -4.28 7.97
CA GLU A 264 -0.69 -2.81 7.91
C GLU A 264 -0.05 -2.27 9.19
N LEU A 265 1.06 -1.55 9.06
CA LEU A 265 1.76 -0.89 10.15
C LEU A 265 1.72 0.63 9.97
N ARG A 266 1.70 1.36 11.08
CA ARG A 266 1.62 2.83 11.16
C ARG A 266 2.53 3.36 12.26
#